data_AF-A0A399T3D8-F1
#
_entry.id   AF-A0A399T3D8-F1
#
_cell.length_a   1.000
_cell.length_b   1.000
_cell.length_c   1.000
_cell.angle_alpha   90.00
_cell.angle_beta   90.00
_cell.angle_gamma   90.00
#
_symmetry.space_group_name_H-M   'P 1'
#
loop_
_entity.id
_entity.type
_entity.pdbx_description
1 polymer ?
#
loop_
_entity_poly.entity_id
_entity_poly.type
_entity_poly.pdbx_seq_one_letter_code
_entity_poly.pdbx_strand_id
1 'polypeptide(L)'
;MKCKAVHSKLIFFLERELPEPEMKAVQEHLAACPECALFAEEMKKTLSILETEKVSEVNPYFYTRVKAKLDRQSEIQPSGIRSSVLARVLQPVAFSIILILGIYGGVKMGATGAKTASTFTAEQEMVPYLNDMDVEPLETFLME
;
A
#
# COMPACT_ATOMS: atom_id res chain seq x y z
N MET A 1 55.48 -4.61 -0.82
CA MET A 1 55.39 -3.77 0.40
C MET A 1 56.43 -4.22 1.44
N LYS A 2 56.73 -3.40 2.44
CA LYS A 2 57.56 -3.79 3.60
C LYS A 2 56.69 -4.50 4.64
N CYS A 3 57.18 -5.54 5.30
CA CYS A 3 56.43 -6.32 6.31
C CYS A 3 55.81 -5.42 7.40
N LYS A 4 56.57 -4.44 7.90
CA LYS A 4 56.07 -3.48 8.90
C LYS A 4 54.84 -2.70 8.46
N ALA A 5 54.77 -2.32 7.18
CA ALA A 5 53.63 -1.59 6.62
C ALA A 5 52.40 -2.49 6.46
N VAL A 6 52.61 -3.79 6.17
CA VAL A 6 51.51 -4.76 6.10
C VAL A 6 50.96 -5.04 7.49
N HIS A 7 51.82 -5.21 8.50
CA HIS A 7 51.35 -5.45 9.88
C HIS A 7 50.45 -4.31 10.40
N SER A 8 50.79 -3.05 10.11
CA SER A 8 49.93 -1.91 10.51
C SER A 8 48.60 -1.84 9.75
N LYS A 9 48.55 -2.42 8.56
CA LYS A 9 47.37 -2.40 7.67
C LYS A 9 46.55 -3.69 7.74
N LEU A 10 47.01 -4.68 8.50
CA LEU A 10 46.46 -6.03 8.47
C LEU A 10 45.05 -6.10 9.06
N ILE A 11 44.79 -5.35 10.13
CA ILE A 11 43.46 -5.28 10.75
C ILE A 11 42.41 -4.73 9.77
N PHE A 12 42.72 -3.60 9.13
CA PHE A 12 41.86 -3.00 8.12
C PHE A 12 41.67 -3.93 6.91
N PHE A 13 42.68 -4.76 6.57
CA PHE A 13 42.58 -5.72 5.47
C PHE A 13 41.63 -6.86 5.82
N LEU A 14 41.69 -7.37 7.06
CA LEU A 14 40.77 -8.40 7.55
C LEU A 14 39.32 -7.88 7.63
N GLU A 15 39.14 -6.61 8.01
CA GLU A 15 37.83 -5.94 8.10
C GLU A 15 37.33 -5.38 6.75
N ARG A 16 38.13 -5.48 5.68
CA ARG A 16 37.83 -4.95 4.33
C ARG A 16 37.61 -3.44 4.27
N GLU A 17 38.35 -2.69 5.07
CA GLU A 17 38.27 -1.21 5.15
C GLU A 17 39.35 -0.49 4.32
N LEU A 18 40.26 -1.21 3.65
CA LEU A 18 41.24 -0.56 2.77
C LEU A 18 40.66 -0.22 1.39
N PRO A 19 41.20 0.83 0.74
CA PRO A 19 41.01 1.05 -0.68
C PRO A 19 41.47 -0.16 -1.51
N GLU A 20 40.72 -0.46 -2.57
CA GLU A 20 41.01 -1.50 -3.58
C GLU A 20 42.50 -1.65 -4.00
N PRO A 21 43.25 -0.58 -4.32
CA PRO A 21 44.66 -0.72 -4.69
C PRO A 21 45.54 -1.23 -3.54
N GLU A 22 45.23 -0.84 -2.30
CA GLU A 22 46.00 -1.27 -1.14
C GLU A 22 45.64 -2.70 -0.70
N MET A 23 44.37 -3.09 -0.86
CA MET A 23 43.92 -4.47 -0.64
C MET A 23 44.73 -5.45 -1.50
N LYS A 24 44.89 -5.16 -2.80
CA LYS A 24 45.67 -6.00 -3.72
C LYS A 24 47.14 -6.06 -3.31
N ALA A 25 47.75 -4.92 -2.96
CA ALA A 25 49.15 -4.88 -2.56
C ALA A 25 49.43 -5.67 -1.26
N VAL A 26 48.49 -5.68 -0.31
CA VAL A 26 48.57 -6.51 0.90
C VAL A 26 48.39 -7.98 0.56
N GLN A 27 47.40 -8.33 -0.28
CA GLN A 27 47.15 -9.70 -0.71
C GLN A 27 48.35 -10.32 -1.43
N GLU A 28 48.99 -9.58 -2.34
CA GLU A 28 50.22 -10.01 -3.02
C GLU A 28 51.37 -10.24 -2.02
N HIS A 29 51.49 -9.39 -0.99
CA HIS A 29 52.52 -9.55 0.02
C HIS A 29 52.29 -10.78 0.91
N LEU A 30 51.04 -11.07 1.28
CA LEU A 30 50.68 -12.27 2.04
C LEU A 30 50.95 -13.55 1.23
N ALA A 31 50.76 -13.51 -0.09
CA ALA A 31 51.11 -14.63 -0.97
C ALA A 31 52.63 -14.86 -1.08
N ALA A 32 53.43 -13.79 -0.98
CA ALA A 32 54.89 -13.85 -1.12
C ALA A 32 55.64 -14.06 0.21
N CYS A 33 55.05 -13.69 1.36
CA CYS A 33 55.72 -13.71 2.67
C CYS A 33 55.00 -14.65 3.65
N PRO A 34 55.58 -15.83 3.97
CA PRO A 34 54.94 -16.80 4.87
C PRO A 34 54.80 -16.28 6.31
N GLU A 35 55.76 -15.50 6.80
CA GLU A 35 55.72 -14.90 8.14
C GLU A 35 54.49 -13.98 8.32
N CYS A 36 54.26 -13.09 7.34
CA CYS A 36 53.10 -12.20 7.38
C CYS A 36 51.78 -12.97 7.19
N ALA A 37 51.79 -14.07 6.42
CA ALA A 37 50.62 -14.93 6.26
C ALA A 37 50.26 -15.66 7.57
N LEU A 38 51.25 -16.19 8.29
CA LEU A 38 51.04 -16.82 9.59
C LEU A 38 50.48 -15.82 10.62
N PHE A 39 51.05 -14.61 10.67
CA PHE A 39 50.57 -13.56 11.54
C PHE A 39 49.13 -13.13 11.23
N ALA A 40 48.76 -13.09 9.95
CA ALA A 40 47.37 -12.81 9.52
C ALA A 40 46.38 -13.89 9.97
N GLU A 41 46.77 -15.16 9.84
CA GLU A 41 45.96 -16.30 10.30
C GLU A 41 45.79 -16.30 11.82
N GLU A 42 46.85 -16.00 12.57
CA GLU A 42 46.79 -15.88 14.03
C GLU A 42 45.84 -14.75 14.45
N MET A 43 45.99 -13.57 13.86
CA MET A 43 45.12 -12.42 14.13
C MET A 43 43.65 -12.74 13.81
N LYS A 44 43.38 -13.37 12.67
CA LYS A 44 42.04 -13.80 12.27
C LYS A 44 41.43 -14.77 13.28
N LYS A 45 42.20 -15.74 13.78
CA LYS A 45 41.74 -16.67 14.83
C LYS A 45 41.39 -15.92 16.11
N THR A 46 42.24 -15.00 16.56
CA THR A 46 41.95 -14.19 17.74
C THR A 46 40.65 -13.39 17.57
N LEU A 47 40.45 -12.73 16.44
CA LEU A 47 39.23 -11.96 16.16
C LEU A 47 37.97 -12.84 16.13
N SER A 48 38.04 -14.05 15.57
CA SER A 48 36.89 -14.98 15.49
C SER A 48 36.35 -15.43 16.86
N ILE A 49 37.20 -15.45 17.89
CA ILE A 49 36.78 -15.77 19.27
C ILE A 49 35.86 -14.65 19.79
N LEU A 50 36.18 -13.38 19.50
CA LEU A 50 35.37 -12.24 19.90
C LEU A 50 34.04 -12.17 19.13
N GLU A 51 34.02 -12.60 17.87
CA GLU A 51 32.77 -12.68 17.09
C GLU A 51 31.78 -13.69 17.67
N THR A 52 32.29 -14.81 18.20
CA THR A 52 31.45 -15.87 18.78
C THR A 52 30.75 -15.41 20.05
N GLU A 53 31.40 -14.60 20.88
CA GLU A 53 30.80 -14.03 22.10
C GLU A 53 29.79 -12.91 21.79
N LYS A 54 29.96 -12.20 20.68
CA LYS A 54 29.07 -11.12 20.24
C LYS A 54 27.70 -11.57 19.74
N VAL A 55 27.42 -12.87 19.69
CA VAL A 55 26.11 -13.40 19.31
C VAL A 55 25.14 -13.17 20.48
N SER A 56 24.65 -11.93 20.59
CA SER A 56 23.53 -11.61 21.46
C SER A 56 22.29 -12.37 20.96
N GLU A 57 21.44 -12.83 21.88
CA GLU A 57 20.14 -13.41 21.51
C GLU A 57 19.42 -12.48 20.55
N VAL A 58 19.24 -12.94 19.32
CA VAL A 58 18.53 -12.17 18.30
C VAL A 58 17.11 -11.99 18.78
N ASN A 59 16.70 -10.75 19.03
CA ASN A 59 15.33 -10.45 19.47
C ASN A 59 14.34 -11.12 18.49
N PRO A 60 13.42 -12.00 18.97
CA PRO A 60 12.50 -12.74 18.12
C PRO A 60 11.64 -11.87 17.18
N TYR A 61 11.46 -10.58 17.52
CA TYR A 61 10.69 -9.62 16.74
C TYR A 61 11.54 -8.70 15.86
N PHE A 62 12.86 -8.86 15.83
CA PHE A 62 13.73 -8.03 15.00
C PHE A 62 13.38 -8.21 13.52
N TYR A 63 13.29 -9.47 13.07
CA TYR A 63 12.97 -9.79 11.68
C TYR A 63 11.59 -9.26 11.27
N THR A 64 10.57 -9.43 12.12
CA THR A 64 9.21 -8.98 11.82
C THR A 64 9.13 -7.45 11.73
N ARG A 65 9.81 -6.73 12.62
CA ARG A 65 9.86 -5.25 12.60
C ARG A 65 10.61 -4.71 11.40
N VAL A 66 11.73 -5.33 11.02
CA VAL A 66 12.51 -4.94 9.83
C VAL A 66 11.71 -5.20 8.57
N LYS A 67 11.11 -6.39 8.45
CA LYS A 67 10.24 -6.74 7.33
C LYS A 67 9.08 -5.75 7.18
N ALA A 68 8.38 -5.45 8.28
CA ALA A 68 7.27 -4.49 8.26
C ALA A 68 7.70 -3.07 7.83
N LYS A 69 8.93 -2.64 8.18
CA LYS A 69 9.47 -1.35 7.71
C LYS A 69 9.76 -1.36 6.21
N LEU A 70 10.33 -2.44 5.70
CA LEU A 70 10.66 -2.58 4.28
C LEU A 70 9.40 -2.69 3.41
N ASP A 71 8.40 -3.44 3.89
CA ASP A 71 7.09 -3.57 3.24
C ASP A 71 6.34 -2.23 3.24
N ARG A 72 6.36 -1.47 4.34
CA ARG A 72 5.80 -0.11 4.33
C ARG A 72 6.49 0.80 3.34
N GLN A 73 7.82 0.69 3.20
CA GLN A 73 8.57 1.52 2.25
C GLN A 73 8.29 1.11 0.79
N SER A 74 8.07 -0.18 0.52
CA SER A 74 7.69 -0.67 -0.80
C SER A 74 6.22 -0.41 -1.13
N GLU A 75 5.34 -0.35 -0.13
CA GLU A 75 3.92 0.00 -0.27
C GLU A 75 3.71 1.52 -0.44
N ILE A 76 4.64 2.33 0.09
CA ILE A 76 4.71 3.78 -0.21
C ILE A 76 5.23 4.04 -1.64
N GLN A 77 5.71 3.04 -2.37
CA GLN A 77 5.84 3.17 -3.83
C GLN A 77 4.45 2.96 -4.43
N PRO A 78 3.74 4.01 -4.88
CA PRO A 78 2.51 3.80 -5.59
C PRO A 78 2.89 3.05 -6.86
N SER A 79 2.53 1.79 -6.94
CA SER A 79 2.42 1.06 -8.19
C SER A 79 1.40 1.79 -9.07
N GLY A 80 1.88 2.82 -9.75
CA GLY A 80 1.14 3.74 -10.60
C GLY A 80 0.16 4.63 -9.83
N ILE A 81 0.50 5.90 -9.62
CA ILE A 81 -0.45 6.97 -9.28
C ILE A 81 -1.70 6.93 -10.18
N ARG A 82 -1.57 6.41 -11.42
CA ARG A 82 -2.66 6.21 -12.37
C ARG A 82 -3.64 5.08 -12.00
N SER A 83 -3.20 3.97 -11.40
CA SER A 83 -4.07 2.82 -11.11
C SER A 83 -5.02 3.10 -9.93
N SER A 84 -4.52 3.79 -8.90
CA SER A 84 -5.30 4.14 -7.71
C SER A 84 -6.35 5.23 -7.98
N VAL A 85 -6.02 6.23 -8.81
CA VAL A 85 -7.00 7.25 -9.24
C VAL A 85 -8.04 6.65 -10.18
N LEU A 86 -7.64 5.79 -11.12
CA LEU A 86 -8.58 5.10 -12.00
C LEU A 86 -9.52 4.20 -11.19
N ALA A 87 -9.00 3.39 -10.26
CA ALA A 87 -9.84 2.54 -9.40
C ALA A 87 -10.78 3.36 -8.49
N ARG A 88 -10.29 4.48 -7.93
CA ARG A 88 -11.07 5.36 -7.03
C ARG A 88 -12.16 6.15 -7.75
N VAL A 89 -12.01 6.45 -9.04
CA VAL A 89 -13.01 7.18 -9.85
C VAL A 89 -13.91 6.23 -10.64
N LEU A 90 -13.39 5.11 -11.14
CA LEU A 90 -14.16 4.17 -11.96
C LEU A 90 -15.25 3.47 -11.14
N GLN A 91 -15.01 3.19 -9.86
CA GLN A 91 -16.00 2.56 -8.98
C GLN A 91 -17.27 3.42 -8.79
N PRO A 92 -17.22 4.71 -8.37
CA PRO A 92 -18.43 5.53 -8.25
C PRO A 92 -19.08 5.85 -9.61
N VAL A 93 -18.29 5.96 -10.69
CA VAL A 93 -18.82 6.20 -12.05
C VAL A 93 -19.60 5.00 -12.58
N ALA A 94 -19.15 3.77 -12.32
CA ALA A 94 -19.89 2.58 -12.73
C ALA A 94 -21.26 2.50 -12.04
N PHE A 95 -21.32 2.80 -10.73
CA PHE A 95 -22.59 2.83 -9.99
C PHE A 95 -23.54 3.93 -10.49
N SER A 96 -23.03 5.13 -10.80
CA SER A 96 -23.87 6.21 -11.33
C SER A 96 -24.44 5.87 -12.72
N ILE A 97 -23.64 5.25 -13.60
CA ILE A 97 -24.08 4.81 -14.93
C ILE A 97 -25.17 3.74 -14.80
N ILE A 98 -25.00 2.74 -13.93
CA ILE A 98 -26.01 1.70 -13.70
C ILE A 98 -27.32 2.31 -13.18
N LEU A 99 -27.23 3.26 -12.26
CA LEU A 99 -28.41 3.94 -11.70
C LEU A 99 -29.15 4.74 -12.79
N ILE A 100 -28.43 5.51 -13.61
CA ILE A 100 -29.01 6.28 -14.72
C ILE A 100 -29.66 5.34 -15.73
N LEU A 101 -29.00 4.25 -16.11
CA LEU A 101 -29.56 3.25 -17.02
C LEU A 101 -30.80 2.57 -16.43
N GLY A 102 -30.79 2.28 -15.14
CA GLY A 102 -31.93 1.71 -14.42
C GLY A 102 -33.14 2.65 -14.41
N ILE A 103 -32.93 3.93 -14.07
CA ILE A 103 -34.00 4.94 -14.09
C ILE A 103 -34.53 5.12 -15.50
N TYR A 104 -33.65 5.35 -16.48
CA TYR A 104 -34.06 5.58 -17.86
C TYR A 104 -34.78 4.37 -18.47
N GLY A 105 -34.25 3.17 -18.21
CA GLY A 105 -34.88 1.91 -18.62
C GLY A 105 -36.25 1.72 -17.98
N GLY A 106 -36.35 1.96 -16.67
CA GLY A 106 -37.60 1.90 -15.92
C GLY A 106 -38.65 2.87 -16.45
N VAL A 107 -38.27 4.13 -16.69
CA VAL A 107 -39.18 5.15 -17.25
C VAL A 107 -39.64 4.78 -18.65
N LYS A 108 -38.75 4.30 -19.53
CA LYS A 108 -39.12 3.91 -20.90
C LYS A 108 -40.03 2.68 -20.92
N MET A 109 -39.72 1.64 -20.15
CA MET A 109 -40.57 0.44 -20.03
C MET A 109 -41.92 0.79 -19.40
N GLY A 110 -41.92 1.62 -18.35
CA GLY A 110 -43.12 2.13 -17.71
C GLY A 110 -43.98 2.97 -18.64
N ALA A 111 -43.38 3.82 -19.47
CA ALA A 111 -44.11 4.64 -20.46
C ALA A 111 -44.68 3.80 -21.61
N THR A 112 -43.98 2.74 -22.05
CA THR A 112 -44.54 1.79 -23.03
C THR A 112 -45.66 0.93 -22.44
N GLY A 113 -45.57 0.55 -21.16
CA GLY A 113 -46.66 -0.08 -20.42
C GLY A 113 -47.83 0.88 -20.15
N ALA A 114 -47.54 2.16 -19.92
CA ALA A 114 -48.52 3.21 -19.73
C ALA A 114 -49.33 3.52 -21.00
N LYS A 115 -48.81 3.26 -22.21
CA LYS A 115 -49.64 3.31 -23.43
C LYS A 115 -50.66 2.17 -23.51
N THR A 116 -50.43 1.07 -22.79
CA THR A 116 -51.40 -0.04 -22.63
C THR A 116 -52.30 0.17 -21.40
N ALA A 117 -51.81 0.84 -20.36
CA ALA A 117 -52.56 1.17 -19.14
C ALA A 117 -53.33 2.51 -19.21
N SER A 118 -53.06 3.38 -20.18
CA SER A 118 -53.77 4.64 -20.40
C SER A 118 -55.22 4.47 -20.82
N THR A 119 -55.67 3.23 -21.08
CA THR A 119 -57.09 2.90 -21.27
C THR A 119 -57.76 2.47 -19.95
N PHE A 120 -57.01 2.17 -18.88
CA PHE A 120 -57.56 1.66 -17.61
C PHE A 120 -57.37 2.59 -16.41
N THR A 121 -56.75 3.76 -16.60
CA THR A 121 -56.62 4.75 -15.51
C THR A 121 -57.03 6.13 -16.02
N ALA A 122 -58.21 6.18 -16.64
CA ALA A 122 -59.04 7.36 -16.52
C ALA A 122 -59.37 7.50 -15.03
N GLU A 123 -58.68 8.42 -14.37
CA GLU A 123 -59.35 9.60 -13.83
C GLU A 123 -60.83 9.38 -13.46
N GLN A 124 -61.12 8.57 -12.43
CA GLN A 124 -62.41 8.67 -11.75
C GLN A 124 -62.34 8.16 -10.30
N GLU A 125 -62.62 9.09 -9.39
CA GLU A 125 -63.40 8.89 -8.16
C GLU A 125 -62.75 8.42 -6.85
N MET A 126 -61.51 8.81 -6.52
CA MET A 126 -61.01 8.71 -5.13
C MET A 126 -60.45 10.03 -4.55
N VAL A 127 -60.85 11.18 -5.11
CA VAL A 127 -60.50 12.52 -4.59
C VAL A 127 -61.67 13.29 -3.93
N PRO A 128 -62.98 13.00 -4.15
CA PRO A 128 -64.03 13.87 -3.62
C PRO A 128 -64.24 13.74 -2.10
N TYR A 129 -63.68 12.72 -1.44
CA TYR A 129 -63.88 12.47 0.00
C TYR A 129 -62.78 13.04 0.92
N LEU A 130 -61.75 13.66 0.38
CA LEU A 130 -60.63 14.21 1.17
C LEU A 130 -60.61 15.75 1.21
N ASN A 131 -61.57 16.41 0.57
CA ASN A 131 -61.66 17.86 0.52
C ASN A 131 -62.85 18.38 1.34
N ASP A 132 -62.86 18.10 2.65
CA ASP A 132 -63.90 18.58 3.58
C ASP A 132 -64.05 20.11 3.57
N MET A 133 -63.00 20.83 3.15
CA MET A 133 -63.00 22.30 3.02
C MET A 133 -63.92 22.82 1.89
N ASP A 134 -64.24 21.99 0.90
CA ASP A 134 -65.25 22.29 -0.14
C ASP A 134 -66.65 21.80 0.26
N VAL A 135 -66.74 20.77 1.11
CA VAL A 135 -68.01 20.14 1.50
C VAL A 135 -68.74 20.97 2.56
N GLU A 136 -68.01 21.64 3.46
CA GLU A 136 -68.56 22.54 4.47
C GLU A 136 -67.95 23.95 4.34
N PRO A 137 -68.51 24.83 3.52
CA PRO A 137 -68.03 26.20 3.42
C PRO A 137 -68.20 26.92 4.76
N LEU A 138 -67.17 27.67 5.17
CA LEU A 138 -67.06 28.42 6.43
C LEU A 138 -68.29 29.32 6.71
N GLU A 139 -69.02 29.70 5.67
CA GLU A 139 -70.27 30.46 5.73
C GLU A 139 -71.36 29.74 6.55
N THR A 140 -71.39 28.41 6.49
CA THR A 140 -72.36 27.57 7.22
C THR A 140 -72.08 27.57 8.72
N PHE A 141 -70.81 27.61 9.11
CA PHE A 141 -70.37 27.67 10.51
C PHE A 141 -70.58 29.06 11.15
N LEU A 142 -70.75 30.11 10.34
CA LEU A 142 -70.97 31.48 10.78
C LEU A 142 -72.45 31.87 10.87
N MET A 143 -73.38 31.00 10.46
CA MET A 143 -74.83 31.22 10.54
C MET A 143 -75.53 30.46 11.69
N GLU A 144 -74.79 29.70 12.50
CA GLU A 144 -75.29 29.04 13.74
C GLU A 144 -74.76 29.75 14.98
#